data_AF-A0A7R9T867-F1
#
_entry.id   AF-A0A7R9T867-F1
#
_cell.length_a   1.000
_cell.length_b   1.000
_cell.length_c   1.000
_cell.angle_alpha   90.00
_cell.angle_beta   90.00
_cell.angle_gamma   90.00
#
_symmetry.space_group_name_H-M   'P 1'
#
loop_
_entity.id
_entity.type
_entity.pdbx_description
1 polymer ?
#
loop_
_entity_poly.entity_id
_entity_poly.type
_entity_poly.pdbx_seq_one_letter_code
_entity_poly.pdbx_strand_id
1 'polypeptide(L)'
;RFARTGPPLPSTMSRLNTALVLTILKILPLAIYLRAAACKYNVPILGCDAPLCPVAIGKKGDCTPTANTAEIQAWCEHAWVPWLNGLLAPIPGLAVRCSKKNNYELAKILGLIEVIGYVLLWKAPQLGGFILTIFMAGAIHFHLAFLKDKPEALVLQFALLAASIAVMMLSPKNVARKKKRRKTA
;
A
#
# COMPACT_ATOMS: atom_id res chain seq x y z
N ARG A 1 -53.18 13.41 8.34
CA ARG A 1 -51.75 13.74 8.15
C ARG A 1 -51.15 12.69 7.21
N PHE A 2 -50.74 13.11 6.02
CA PHE A 2 -50.33 12.23 4.91
C PHE A 2 -49.11 11.37 5.24
N ALA A 3 -49.26 10.06 5.04
CA ALA A 3 -48.15 9.13 4.92
C ALA A 3 -47.44 9.40 3.58
N ARG A 4 -46.16 9.82 3.61
CA ARG A 4 -45.31 9.82 2.42
C ARG A 4 -44.77 8.41 2.19
N THR A 5 -45.49 7.60 1.43
CA THR A 5 -44.94 6.43 0.75
C THR A 5 -44.28 6.89 -0.55
N GLY A 6 -43.05 7.42 -0.45
CA GLY A 6 -42.19 7.56 -1.62
C GLY A 6 -41.65 6.19 -2.03
N PRO A 7 -41.46 5.90 -3.33
CA PRO A 7 -40.85 4.65 -3.76
C PRO A 7 -39.43 4.54 -3.18
N PRO A 8 -39.00 3.36 -2.69
CA PRO A 8 -37.63 3.20 -2.21
C PRO A 8 -36.65 3.41 -3.37
N LEU A 9 -35.74 4.38 -3.20
CA LEU A 9 -34.62 4.63 -4.11
C LEU A 9 -33.76 3.36 -4.31
N PRO A 10 -33.08 3.21 -5.46
CA PRO A 10 -32.49 1.96 -5.95
C PRO A 10 -31.21 1.60 -5.17
N SER A 11 -31.38 1.15 -3.93
CA SER A 11 -30.28 0.82 -3.01
C SER A 11 -29.45 -0.39 -3.45
N THR A 12 -30.00 -1.26 -4.28
CA THR A 12 -29.35 -2.48 -4.79
C THR A 12 -28.34 -2.16 -5.89
N MET A 13 -28.67 -1.23 -6.79
CA MET A 13 -27.81 -0.83 -7.92
C MET A 13 -26.58 -0.06 -7.43
N SER A 14 -26.75 0.83 -6.44
CA SER A 14 -25.66 1.54 -5.77
C SER A 14 -24.66 0.60 -5.08
N ARG A 15 -25.14 -0.46 -4.41
CA ARG A 15 -24.28 -1.44 -3.73
C ARG A 15 -23.48 -2.32 -4.69
N LEU A 16 -24.09 -2.72 -5.81
CA LEU A 16 -23.40 -3.50 -6.85
C LEU A 16 -22.25 -2.67 -7.45
N ASN A 17 -22.50 -1.39 -7.71
CA ASN A 17 -21.48 -0.46 -8.20
C ASN A 17 -20.35 -0.26 -7.19
N THR A 18 -20.65 -0.10 -5.89
CA THR A 18 -19.61 0.00 -4.85
C THR A 18 -18.78 -1.29 -4.75
N ALA A 19 -19.41 -2.47 -4.83
CA ALA A 19 -18.70 -3.75 -4.76
C ALA A 19 -17.79 -3.97 -5.98
N LEU A 20 -18.24 -3.56 -7.16
CA LEU A 20 -17.43 -3.58 -8.38
C LEU A 20 -16.24 -2.62 -8.26
N VAL A 21 -16.47 -1.36 -7.84
CA VAL A 21 -15.40 -0.38 -7.62
C VAL A 21 -14.37 -0.88 -6.62
N LEU A 22 -14.81 -1.45 -5.49
CA LEU A 22 -13.90 -2.02 -4.49
C LEU A 22 -13.08 -3.19 -5.06
N THR A 23 -13.68 -4.03 -5.90
CA THR A 23 -12.97 -5.13 -6.55
C THR A 23 -11.92 -4.59 -7.54
N ILE A 24 -12.29 -3.60 -8.35
CA ILE A 24 -11.39 -2.94 -9.29
C ILE A 24 -10.21 -2.32 -8.55
N LEU A 25 -10.44 -1.58 -7.46
CA LEU A 25 -9.38 -0.98 -6.65
C LEU A 25 -8.43 -2.03 -6.06
N LYS A 26 -8.95 -3.17 -5.61
CA LYS A 26 -8.12 -4.24 -5.06
C LYS A 26 -7.24 -4.91 -6.12
N ILE A 27 -7.77 -5.12 -7.32
CA ILE A 27 -7.09 -5.89 -8.37
C ILE A 27 -6.20 -5.01 -9.25
N LEU A 28 -6.63 -3.80 -9.62
CA LEU A 28 -5.87 -2.98 -10.57
C LEU A 28 -4.73 -2.21 -9.87
N PRO A 29 -5.00 -1.17 -9.05
CA PRO A 29 -3.91 -0.45 -8.41
C PRO A 29 -3.30 -1.26 -7.27
N LEU A 30 -4.08 -1.83 -6.35
CA LEU A 30 -3.52 -2.39 -5.12
C LEU A 30 -2.78 -3.73 -5.31
N ALA A 31 -2.97 -4.44 -6.43
CA ALA A 31 -2.16 -5.63 -6.73
C ALA A 31 -0.68 -5.31 -7.00
N ILE A 32 -0.36 -4.04 -7.27
CA ILE A 32 1.02 -3.58 -7.40
C ILE A 32 1.82 -3.83 -6.12
N TYR A 33 1.18 -3.84 -4.94
CA TYR A 33 1.84 -4.21 -3.69
C TYR A 33 2.31 -5.68 -3.68
N LEU A 34 1.59 -6.60 -4.33
CA LEU A 34 2.05 -7.98 -4.46
C LEU A 34 3.26 -8.09 -5.38
N ARG A 35 3.27 -7.34 -6.49
CA ARG A 35 4.44 -7.25 -7.37
C ARG A 35 5.64 -6.67 -6.62
N ALA A 36 5.43 -5.57 -5.91
CA ALA A 36 6.46 -4.91 -5.10
C ALA A 36 7.04 -5.86 -4.04
N ALA A 37 6.19 -6.65 -3.38
CA ALA A 37 6.65 -7.64 -2.41
C ALA A 37 7.44 -8.77 -3.08
N ALA A 38 6.95 -9.30 -4.20
CA ALA A 38 7.64 -10.33 -4.96
C ALA A 38 9.05 -9.90 -5.40
N CYS A 39 9.23 -8.65 -5.82
CA CYS A 39 10.56 -8.09 -6.11
C CYS A 39 11.46 -8.12 -4.86
N LYS A 40 10.95 -7.76 -3.68
CA LYS A 40 11.71 -7.78 -2.40
C LYS A 40 12.09 -9.20 -1.96
N TYR A 41 11.34 -10.20 -2.38
CA TYR A 41 11.64 -11.63 -2.15
C TYR A 41 12.46 -12.28 -3.27
N ASN A 42 12.86 -11.53 -4.31
CA ASN A 42 13.52 -12.06 -5.51
C ASN A 42 12.73 -13.19 -6.20
N VAL A 43 11.39 -13.10 -6.19
CA VAL A 43 10.55 -14.03 -6.95
C VAL A 43 10.59 -13.63 -8.42
N PRO A 44 10.86 -14.56 -9.35
CA PRO A 44 10.96 -14.26 -10.78
C PRO A 44 9.57 -14.01 -11.36
N ILE A 45 9.11 -12.77 -11.27
CA ILE A 45 7.87 -12.31 -11.89
C ILE A 45 8.18 -11.19 -12.88
N LEU A 46 7.38 -11.13 -13.94
CA LEU A 46 7.54 -10.16 -15.01
C LEU A 46 7.69 -8.73 -14.45
N GLY A 47 8.83 -8.11 -14.74
CA GLY A 47 9.15 -6.75 -14.31
C GLY A 47 9.85 -6.62 -12.96
N CYS A 48 10.17 -7.73 -12.26
CA CYS A 48 11.23 -7.77 -11.24
C CYS A 48 12.56 -8.28 -11.82
N ASP A 49 12.53 -8.81 -13.05
CA ASP A 49 13.68 -9.44 -13.73
C ASP A 49 14.61 -8.42 -14.43
N ALA A 50 14.14 -7.19 -14.64
CA ALA A 50 14.96 -6.09 -15.13
C ALA A 50 15.62 -5.35 -13.94
N PRO A 51 16.74 -4.65 -14.14
CA PRO A 51 17.29 -3.75 -13.12
C PRO A 51 16.22 -2.72 -12.76
N LEU A 52 15.58 -2.90 -11.60
CA LEU A 52 14.69 -1.91 -11.04
C LEU A 52 15.46 -0.58 -10.95
N CYS A 53 14.82 0.51 -11.36
CA CYS A 53 15.44 1.81 -11.59
C CYS A 53 16.43 2.21 -10.48
N PRO A 54 17.75 2.08 -10.66
CA PRO A 54 18.71 2.32 -9.59
C PRO A 54 18.86 3.81 -9.27
N VAL A 55 18.28 4.66 -10.11
CA VAL A 55 18.38 6.10 -10.08
C VAL A 55 17.31 6.67 -9.16
N ALA A 56 17.72 7.40 -8.12
CA ALA A 56 16.78 8.16 -7.30
C ALA A 56 15.92 9.08 -8.15
N ILE A 57 14.64 9.25 -7.81
CA ILE A 57 13.77 10.17 -8.56
C ILE A 57 14.46 11.54 -8.61
N GLY A 58 14.66 12.08 -9.81
CA GLY A 58 15.36 13.37 -9.97
C GLY A 58 16.90 13.30 -9.99
N LYS A 59 17.51 12.11 -9.94
CA LYS A 59 18.89 11.90 -10.45
C LYS A 59 18.82 11.61 -11.96
N LYS A 60 19.90 11.89 -12.70
CA LYS A 60 19.95 11.67 -14.16
C LYS A 60 19.66 10.18 -14.47
N GLY A 61 18.58 9.94 -15.20
CA GLY A 61 18.15 8.63 -15.66
C GLY A 61 16.69 8.66 -16.10
N ASP A 62 16.33 7.84 -17.09
CA ASP A 62 15.02 7.88 -17.76
C ASP A 62 13.99 6.93 -17.14
N CYS A 63 14.24 6.42 -15.93
CA CYS A 63 13.37 5.44 -15.29
C CYS A 63 12.63 6.03 -14.08
N THR A 64 11.35 5.69 -13.94
CA THR A 64 10.56 5.98 -12.75
C THR A 64 10.64 4.78 -11.81
N PRO A 65 11.00 4.95 -10.53
CA PRO A 65 10.98 3.83 -9.61
C PRO A 65 9.57 3.34 -9.38
N THR A 66 9.49 2.05 -9.10
CA THR A 66 8.27 1.32 -8.81
C THR A 66 7.64 1.76 -7.48
N ALA A 67 6.46 1.20 -7.17
CA ALA A 67 5.60 1.59 -6.06
C ALA A 67 6.30 1.82 -4.71
N ASN A 68 7.39 1.10 -4.46
CA ASN A 68 8.31 1.41 -3.38
C ASN A 68 9.76 1.15 -3.82
N THR A 69 10.63 2.13 -3.65
CA THR A 69 12.07 2.01 -3.97
C THR A 69 12.84 0.99 -3.13
N ALA A 70 12.27 0.53 -2.02
CA ALA A 70 12.81 -0.60 -1.26
C ALA A 70 12.80 -1.93 -2.04
N GLU A 71 12.18 -2.00 -3.21
CA GLU A 71 12.32 -3.13 -4.15
C GLU A 71 13.77 -3.30 -4.64
N ILE A 72 14.58 -2.24 -4.57
CA ILE A 72 15.99 -2.27 -4.95
C ILE A 72 16.83 -2.50 -3.70
N GLN A 73 17.52 -3.63 -3.65
CA GLN A 73 18.39 -4.00 -2.53
C GLN A 73 19.41 -2.91 -2.16
N ALA A 74 20.00 -2.24 -3.16
CA ALA A 74 20.91 -1.12 -2.96
C ALA A 74 20.25 0.08 -2.26
N TRP A 75 18.99 0.39 -2.58
CA TRP A 75 18.25 1.47 -1.94
C TRP A 75 17.80 1.11 -0.53
N CYS A 76 17.48 -0.17 -0.32
CA CYS A 76 17.22 -0.68 1.00
C CYS A 76 18.43 -0.43 1.92
N GLU A 77 19.64 -0.72 1.42
CA GLU A 77 20.90 -0.53 2.16
C GLU A 77 21.32 0.94 2.32
N HIS A 78 21.27 1.72 1.24
CA HIS A 78 21.88 3.06 1.21
C HIS A 78 20.90 4.23 1.42
N ALA A 79 19.60 3.97 1.46
CA ALA A 79 18.61 5.04 1.60
C ALA A 79 17.57 4.75 2.70
N TRP A 80 16.87 3.60 2.63
CA TRP A 80 15.86 3.24 3.64
C TRP A 80 16.46 3.00 5.02
N VAL A 81 17.56 2.25 5.12
CA VAL A 81 18.23 1.97 6.40
C VAL A 81 18.70 3.25 7.09
N PRO A 82 19.46 4.17 6.44
CA PRO A 82 19.83 5.44 7.05
C PRO A 82 18.62 6.27 7.51
N TRP A 83 17.58 6.34 6.68
CA TRP A 83 16.39 7.11 7.01
C TRP A 83 15.63 6.54 8.21
N LEU A 84 15.33 5.23 8.22
CA LEU A 84 14.63 4.58 9.32
C LEU A 84 15.46 4.58 10.60
N ASN A 85 16.77 4.31 10.53
CA ASN A 85 17.62 4.40 11.72
C ASN A 85 17.71 5.84 12.27
N GLY A 86 17.63 6.87 11.40
CA GLY A 86 17.49 8.26 11.84
C GLY A 86 16.18 8.50 12.62
N LEU A 87 15.06 7.92 12.16
CA LEU A 87 13.77 8.01 12.85
C LEU A 87 13.74 7.23 14.17
N LEU A 88 14.45 6.10 14.22
CA LEU A 88 14.50 5.20 15.37
C LEU A 88 15.61 5.54 16.37
N ALA A 89 16.50 6.49 16.04
CA ALA A 89 17.61 6.90 16.90
C ALA A 89 17.23 7.23 18.36
N PRO A 90 16.04 7.79 18.66
CA PRO A 90 15.62 8.02 20.05
C PRO A 90 15.26 6.76 20.84
N ILE A 91 15.15 5.59 20.20
CA ILE A 91 14.71 4.33 20.81
C ILE A 91 15.92 3.39 20.97
N PRO A 92 16.45 3.19 22.20
CA PRO A 92 17.63 2.36 22.42
C PRO A 92 17.39 0.90 22.03
N GLY A 93 18.36 0.28 21.36
CA GLY A 93 18.33 -1.14 20.97
C GLY A 93 17.54 -1.45 19.70
N LEU A 94 16.91 -0.45 19.08
CA LEU A 94 16.15 -0.63 17.84
C LEU A 94 16.93 -0.08 16.64
N ALA A 95 17.46 -0.98 15.82
CA ALA A 95 18.14 -0.63 14.56
C ALA A 95 17.70 -1.57 13.45
N VAL A 96 17.35 -1.00 12.30
CA VAL A 96 17.04 -1.76 11.10
C VAL A 96 18.30 -2.01 10.27
N ARG A 97 18.33 -3.16 9.61
CA ARG A 97 19.44 -3.59 8.76
C ARG A 97 18.92 -4.05 7.41
N CYS A 98 19.62 -3.67 6.35
CA CYS A 98 19.36 -4.16 5.01
C CYS A 98 20.67 -4.24 4.26
N SER A 99 21.19 -5.45 4.11
CA SER A 99 22.40 -5.71 3.34
C SER A 99 22.46 -7.19 2.98
N LYS A 100 23.37 -7.56 2.07
CA LYS A 100 23.59 -8.96 1.70
C LYS A 100 23.87 -9.85 2.92
N LYS A 101 24.64 -9.35 3.90
CA LYS A 101 24.99 -10.07 5.14
C LYS A 101 23.78 -10.41 6.01
N ASN A 102 22.77 -9.54 6.02
CA ASN A 102 21.51 -9.76 6.75
C ASN A 102 20.39 -10.21 5.81
N ASN A 103 20.74 -10.71 4.62
CA ASN A 103 19.80 -11.23 3.63
C ASN A 103 18.65 -10.25 3.30
N TYR A 104 18.97 -8.94 3.29
CA TYR A 104 18.04 -7.84 3.05
C TYR A 104 16.77 -7.89 3.93
N GLU A 105 16.94 -8.20 5.22
CA GLU A 105 15.85 -8.36 6.19
C GLU A 105 14.79 -7.25 6.15
N LEU A 106 15.20 -5.97 6.15
CA LEU A 106 14.26 -4.85 6.04
C LEU A 106 13.41 -4.93 4.76
N ALA A 107 13.99 -5.23 3.59
CA ALA A 107 13.22 -5.37 2.35
C ALA A 107 12.17 -6.47 2.48
N LYS A 108 12.50 -7.59 3.13
CA LYS A 108 11.56 -8.69 3.36
C LYS A 108 10.48 -8.34 4.36
N ILE A 109 10.79 -7.57 5.40
CA ILE A 109 9.80 -7.05 6.35
C ILE A 109 8.82 -6.12 5.64
N LEU A 110 9.32 -5.20 4.82
CA LEU A 110 8.49 -4.30 4.03
C LEU A 110 7.61 -5.09 3.04
N GLY A 111 8.16 -6.09 2.36
CA GLY A 111 7.39 -6.99 1.49
C GLY A 111 6.31 -7.78 2.23
N LEU A 112 6.59 -8.22 3.46
CA LEU A 112 5.61 -8.91 4.30
C LEU A 112 4.43 -7.99 4.67
N ILE A 113 4.72 -6.73 5.02
CA ILE A 113 3.69 -5.73 5.34
C ILE A 113 2.79 -5.47 4.13
N GLU A 114 3.37 -5.35 2.93
CA GLU A 114 2.63 -5.18 1.68
C GLU A 114 1.71 -6.38 1.39
N VAL A 115 2.21 -7.61 1.56
CA VAL A 115 1.41 -8.84 1.40
C VAL A 115 0.28 -8.92 2.42
N ILE A 116 0.57 -8.68 3.70
CA ILE A 116 -0.44 -8.69 4.77
C ILE A 116 -1.51 -7.64 4.49
N GLY A 117 -1.11 -6.41 4.17
CA GLY A 117 -2.03 -5.33 3.82
C GLY A 117 -2.93 -5.70 2.66
N TYR A 118 -2.36 -6.29 1.60
CA TYR A 118 -3.11 -6.74 0.43
C TYR A 118 -4.08 -7.89 0.75
N VAL A 119 -3.64 -8.93 1.45
CA VAL A 119 -4.50 -10.06 1.83
C VAL A 119 -5.67 -9.57 2.69
N LEU A 120 -5.42 -8.64 3.59
CA LEU A 120 -6.45 -8.04 4.43
C LEU A 120 -7.46 -7.21 3.63
N LEU A 121 -7.15 -6.73 2.41
CA LEU A 121 -8.15 -6.10 1.54
C LEU A 121 -9.35 -7.03 1.24
N TRP A 122 -9.15 -8.34 1.29
CA TRP A 122 -10.19 -9.33 1.00
C TRP A 122 -10.98 -9.74 2.25
N LYS A 123 -10.33 -9.79 3.42
CA LYS A 123 -10.95 -10.28 4.67
C LYS A 123 -11.40 -9.16 5.61
N ALA A 124 -10.61 -8.11 5.71
CA ALA A 124 -10.83 -6.96 6.58
C ALA A 124 -10.43 -5.68 5.81
N PRO A 125 -11.19 -5.27 4.79
CA PRO A 125 -10.73 -4.29 3.80
C PRO A 125 -10.34 -2.93 4.39
N GLN A 126 -10.99 -2.53 5.48
CA GLN A 126 -10.67 -1.30 6.21
C GLN A 126 -9.29 -1.39 6.86
N LEU A 127 -8.95 -2.54 7.47
CA LEU A 127 -7.64 -2.77 8.07
C LEU A 127 -6.55 -2.92 7.00
N GLY A 128 -6.84 -3.66 5.92
CA GLY A 128 -5.91 -3.80 4.79
C GLY A 128 -5.59 -2.45 4.15
N GLY A 129 -6.63 -1.66 3.84
CA GLY A 129 -6.46 -0.31 3.30
C GLY A 129 -5.72 0.62 4.26
N PHE A 130 -5.93 0.50 5.57
CA PHE A 130 -5.22 1.29 6.58
C PHE A 130 -3.72 0.97 6.61
N ILE A 131 -3.35 -0.31 6.64
CA ILE A 131 -1.95 -0.74 6.63
C ILE A 131 -1.24 -0.23 5.37
N LEU A 132 -1.87 -0.42 4.20
CA LEU A 132 -1.30 0.05 2.92
C LEU A 132 -1.21 1.58 2.86
N THR A 133 -2.18 2.29 3.45
CA THR A 133 -2.16 3.77 3.56
C THR A 133 -0.97 4.24 4.39
N ILE A 134 -0.75 3.69 5.58
CA ILE A 134 0.39 4.06 6.44
C ILE A 134 1.70 3.77 5.71
N PHE A 135 1.80 2.59 5.11
CA PHE A 135 3.00 2.17 4.42
C PHE A 135 3.34 3.10 3.25
N MET A 136 2.34 3.43 2.40
CA MET A 136 2.54 4.33 1.27
C MET A 136 2.79 5.76 1.69
N ALA A 137 2.13 6.25 2.75
CA ALA A 137 2.41 7.56 3.32
C ALA A 137 3.87 7.64 3.82
N GLY A 138 4.37 6.58 4.46
CA GLY A 138 5.76 6.46 4.87
C GLY A 138 6.72 6.49 3.67
N ALA A 139 6.41 5.75 2.61
CA ALA A 139 7.20 5.78 1.37
C ALA A 139 7.21 7.17 0.73
N ILE A 140 6.04 7.82 0.59
CA ILE A 140 5.95 9.20 0.06
C ILE A 140 6.74 10.18 0.92
N HIS A 141 6.65 10.07 2.25
CA HIS A 141 7.42 10.91 3.16
C HIS A 141 8.93 10.69 2.97
N PHE A 142 9.39 9.45 2.88
CA PHE A 142 10.78 9.13 2.58
C PHE A 142 11.23 9.80 1.26
N HIS A 143 10.46 9.64 0.19
CA HIS A 143 10.77 10.23 -1.11
C HIS A 143 10.83 11.77 -1.07
N LEU A 144 9.82 12.43 -0.51
CA LEU A 144 9.75 13.90 -0.48
C LEU A 144 10.71 14.52 0.55
N ALA A 145 10.77 13.96 1.76
CA ALA A 145 11.49 14.58 2.87
C ALA A 145 12.98 14.19 2.88
N PHE A 146 13.30 12.92 2.57
CA PHE A 146 14.67 12.41 2.63
C PHE A 146 15.38 12.48 1.27
N LEU A 147 14.74 11.98 0.21
CA LEU A 147 15.35 11.98 -1.13
C LEU A 147 15.20 13.30 -1.88
N LYS A 148 14.29 14.17 -1.43
CA LYS A 148 13.95 15.46 -2.06
C LYS A 148 13.41 15.30 -3.48
N ASP A 149 12.69 14.22 -3.69
CA ASP A 149 12.06 13.90 -4.96
C ASP A 149 10.95 14.89 -5.26
N LYS A 150 10.74 15.18 -6.55
CA LYS A 150 9.64 16.05 -6.97
C LYS A 150 8.30 15.29 -6.90
N PRO A 151 7.20 15.93 -6.45
CA PRO A 151 5.89 15.27 -6.35
C PRO A 151 5.40 14.66 -7.66
N GLU A 152 5.74 15.27 -8.81
CA GLU A 152 5.30 14.82 -10.14
C GLU A 152 5.86 13.45 -10.52
N ALA A 153 6.93 13.02 -9.88
CA ALA A 153 7.51 11.69 -10.11
C ALA A 153 6.98 10.62 -9.13
N LEU A 154 6.11 11.01 -8.20
CA LEU A 154 5.46 10.12 -7.22
C LEU A 154 4.00 9.78 -7.60
N VAL A 155 3.61 9.96 -8.86
CA VAL A 155 2.23 9.75 -9.34
C VAL A 155 1.71 8.36 -8.99
N LEU A 156 2.54 7.32 -9.14
CA LEU A 156 2.15 5.95 -8.82
C LEU A 156 1.89 5.80 -7.31
N GLN A 157 2.76 6.34 -6.48
CA GLN A 157 2.66 6.30 -5.02
C GLN A 157 1.39 7.02 -4.55
N PHE A 158 1.10 8.20 -5.11
CA PHE A 158 -0.14 8.92 -4.82
C PHE A 158 -1.39 8.17 -5.29
N ALA A 159 -1.35 7.51 -6.45
CA ALA A 159 -2.45 6.69 -6.93
C ALA A 159 -2.72 5.49 -5.99
N LEU A 160 -1.67 4.82 -5.51
CA LEU A 160 -1.77 3.72 -4.54
C LEU A 160 -2.27 4.18 -3.17
N LEU A 161 -1.84 5.36 -2.71
CA LEU A 161 -2.35 5.98 -1.50
C LEU A 161 -3.85 6.27 -1.64
N ALA A 162 -4.25 6.93 -2.72
CA ALA A 162 -5.65 7.26 -2.99
C ALA A 162 -6.53 6.00 -3.10
N ALA A 163 -6.06 4.96 -3.78
CA ALA A 163 -6.76 3.69 -3.88
C ALA A 163 -6.93 3.00 -2.51
N SER A 164 -5.90 3.06 -1.66
CA SER A 164 -5.94 2.49 -0.30
C SER A 164 -6.96 3.20 0.58
N ILE A 165 -6.98 4.55 0.54
CA ILE A 165 -7.97 5.39 1.24
C ILE A 165 -9.38 5.11 0.71
N ALA A 166 -9.55 5.04 -0.61
CA ALA A 166 -10.85 4.75 -1.22
C ALA A 166 -11.40 3.40 -0.76
N VAL A 167 -10.56 2.35 -0.68
CA VAL A 167 -11.00 1.06 -0.12
C VAL A 167 -11.41 1.20 1.35
N MET A 168 -10.68 1.95 2.18
CA MET A 168 -11.08 2.18 3.58
C MET A 168 -12.45 2.86 3.69
N MET A 169 -12.68 3.90 2.89
CA MET A 169 -13.89 4.72 2.96
C MET A 169 -15.12 4.02 2.37
N LEU A 170 -14.95 3.30 1.27
CA LEU A 170 -16.04 2.65 0.54
C LEU A 170 -16.39 1.28 1.11
N SER A 171 -15.52 0.68 1.93
CA SER A 171 -15.78 -0.64 2.50
C SER A 171 -16.84 -0.61 3.59
N PRO A 172 -17.84 -1.50 3.54
CA PRO A 172 -18.90 -1.54 4.55
C PRO A 172 -18.33 -1.87 5.93
N LYS A 173 -18.71 -1.08 6.95
CA LYS A 173 -18.33 -1.33 8.34
C LYS A 173 -18.87 -2.70 8.78
N ASN A 174 -17.99 -3.59 9.26
CA ASN A 174 -18.31 -4.93 9.76
C ASN A 174 -19.39 -4.93 10.87
N VAL A 175 -19.65 -3.79 11.50
CA VAL A 175 -20.70 -3.58 12.53
C VAL A 175 -22.11 -3.88 12.00
N ALA A 176 -22.41 -3.60 10.72
CA ALA A 176 -23.74 -3.83 10.16
C ALA A 176 -24.10 -5.33 10.05
N ARG A 177 -23.10 -6.20 9.85
CA ARG A 177 -23.29 -7.65 9.74
C ARG A 177 -23.58 -8.31 11.09
N LYS A 178 -22.96 -7.81 12.18
CA LYS A 178 -23.25 -8.24 13.56
C LYS A 178 -24.69 -7.90 13.98
N LYS A 179 -25.20 -6.71 13.62
CA LYS A 179 -26.56 -6.29 14.01
C LYS A 179 -27.66 -7.08 13.28
N LYS A 180 -27.42 -7.47 12.03
CA LYS A 180 -28.37 -8.29 11.26
C LYS A 180 -28.44 -9.73 11.79
N ARG A 181 -27.29 -10.33 12.12
CA ARG A 181 -27.20 -11.71 12.66
C ARG A 181 -27.82 -11.86 14.05
N ARG A 182 -27.83 -10.79 14.86
CA ARG A 182 -28.45 -10.74 16.20
C ARG A 182 -29.96 -10.47 16.19
N LYS A 183 -30.55 -10.12 15.04
CA LYS A 183 -32.00 -9.90 14.87
C LYS A 183 -32.73 -11.09 14.24
N THR A 184 -31.99 -12.08 13.75
CA THR A 184 -32.52 -13.30 13.10
C THR A 184 -32.14 -14.57 13.87
N ALA A 185 -31.61 -14.43 15.08
CA ALA A 185 -31.32 -15.52 16.01
C ALA A 185 -32.23 -15.36 17.22
#